data_AF-A0A1I1UY84-F1
#
_entry.id   AF-A0A1I1UY84-F1
#
_cell.length_a   1.000
_cell.length_b   1.000
_cell.length_c   1.000
_cell.angle_alpha   90.00
_cell.angle_beta   90.00
_cell.angle_gamma   90.00
#
_symmetry.space_group_name_H-M   'P 1'
#
loop_
_entity.id
_entity.type
_entity.pdbx_description
1 polymer ?
#
loop_
_entity_poly.entity_id
_entity_poly.type
_entity_poly.pdbx_seq_one_letter_code
_entity_poly.pdbx_strand_id
1 'polypeptide(L)'
;MRAIRPVNLVLCVFGATACAVGEDPEATAFTGAPMSSNPMSMSSPMTAPTDGMGSTSAPATDTDGVDSTTGTSTTGSDTDAPATDTTAVATTEPGTSAATEGCPDGGLFCACYGNGTCNDGLLCENDVCVPESEPVCGDGMLAGMEECDNGAANADTATCKSDCTLQKCGDGFLGPGEACDDGNAIDNDACSNACVAASCGDLVVQMGEACDDGNAVSTDACINCQAAVCGDTFVHAGVEQCDDGNAAGGDGCSASCQIEVPQCGGNFTTGWCLQNGTNQQYTRCESVSNNNKTCNNPFVKYGSVENGVPAQHGNNDFNAWCIQLGFAGWSGQVGYGSRPCDAPQGKLFGCAGYDENVWHWCDWQDGFWLNQQLNFWQCNDGAEITSITCL
;
A
#
# COMPACT_ATOMS: atom_id res chain seq x y z
N MET A 1 52.98 29.62 16.94
CA MET A 1 53.05 30.79 16.05
C MET A 1 51.96 30.65 14.98
N ARG A 2 51.06 31.64 14.93
CA ARG A 2 49.99 31.94 13.94
C ARG A 2 49.30 30.77 13.21
N ALA A 3 48.03 30.56 13.57
CA ALA A 3 47.03 29.92 12.73
C ALA A 3 46.58 30.86 11.60
N ILE A 4 46.49 30.34 10.37
CA ILE A 4 45.97 30.99 9.18
C ILE A 4 44.45 30.73 9.15
N ARG A 5 43.64 31.78 9.00
CA ARG A 5 42.18 31.68 8.77
C ARG A 5 41.88 31.66 7.26
N PRO A 6 40.83 30.96 6.81
CA PRO A 6 40.40 31.00 5.41
C PRO A 6 39.72 32.34 5.08
N VAL A 7 39.93 32.80 3.84
CA VAL A 7 39.31 34.01 3.26
C VAL A 7 37.99 33.61 2.61
N ASN A 8 36.87 34.15 3.10
CA ASN A 8 35.59 34.11 2.38
C ASN A 8 35.59 35.18 1.30
N LEU A 9 35.36 34.76 0.05
CA LEU A 9 35.21 35.60 -1.13
C LEU A 9 33.83 36.28 -1.07
N VAL A 10 33.80 37.60 -0.88
CA VAL A 10 32.57 38.41 -0.96
C VAL A 10 32.45 38.97 -2.37
N LEU A 11 31.42 38.52 -3.09
CA LEU A 11 31.01 39.08 -4.38
C LEU A 11 30.02 40.23 -4.14
N CYS A 12 30.47 41.48 -4.25
CA CYS A 12 29.57 42.64 -4.22
C CYS A 12 29.13 42.98 -5.66
N VAL A 13 27.82 42.92 -5.91
CA VAL A 13 27.20 43.50 -7.10
C VAL A 13 27.09 45.02 -6.90
N PHE A 14 27.55 45.79 -7.89
CA PHE A 14 27.51 47.25 -7.87
C PHE A 14 26.06 47.77 -7.84
N GLY A 15 25.70 48.59 -6.84
CA GLY A 15 24.53 49.48 -6.93
C GLY A 15 23.59 49.66 -5.73
N ALA A 16 23.87 49.16 -4.53
CA ALA A 16 22.98 49.36 -3.37
C ALA A 16 23.68 49.99 -2.16
N THR A 17 23.10 51.08 -1.65
CA THR A 17 23.55 51.85 -0.49
C THR A 17 22.90 51.32 0.79
N ALA A 18 23.24 50.10 1.23
CA ALA A 18 23.12 49.61 2.61
C ALA A 18 23.40 48.08 2.66
N CYS A 19 24.34 47.65 3.50
CA CYS A 19 24.46 46.25 3.93
C CYS A 19 23.79 46.12 5.30
N ALA A 20 22.74 45.29 5.40
CA ALA A 20 22.10 44.96 6.67
C ALA A 20 22.74 43.68 7.26
N VAL A 21 23.04 43.73 8.56
CA VAL A 21 23.41 42.60 9.40
C VAL A 21 22.11 42.06 10.01
N GLY A 22 21.76 40.81 9.73
CA GLY A 22 20.65 40.13 10.39
C GLY A 22 21.15 39.34 11.59
N GLU A 23 20.82 39.80 12.79
CA GLU A 23 20.94 39.07 14.06
C GLU A 23 19.59 38.41 14.39
N ASP A 24 19.64 37.21 14.97
CA ASP A 24 18.51 36.45 15.53
C ASP A 24 17.73 37.21 16.62
N PRO A 25 16.47 36.82 16.88
CA PRO A 25 16.07 36.70 18.29
C PRO A 25 15.25 35.46 18.67
N GLU A 26 15.64 34.93 19.83
CA GLU A 26 14.81 34.44 20.95
C GLU A 26 14.22 33.02 20.95
N ALA A 27 14.98 32.12 21.59
CA ALA A 27 14.45 30.99 22.37
C ALA A 27 14.61 31.30 23.87
N THR A 28 13.50 31.40 24.60
CA THR A 28 13.47 31.56 26.06
C THR A 28 13.64 30.22 26.77
N ALA A 29 14.61 30.15 27.67
CA ALA A 29 14.84 29.04 28.59
C ALA A 29 13.95 29.13 29.84
N PHE A 30 13.46 27.98 30.34
CA PHE A 30 13.08 27.81 31.74
C PHE A 30 13.80 26.60 32.33
N THR A 31 14.50 26.84 33.42
CA THR A 31 15.34 25.90 34.19
C THR A 31 14.52 25.07 35.18
N GLY A 32 14.83 23.79 35.34
CA GLY A 32 14.35 22.95 36.45
C GLY A 32 15.13 21.63 36.56
N ALA A 33 15.69 21.38 37.74
CA ALA A 33 16.67 20.33 38.08
C ALA A 33 16.10 18.88 38.13
N PRO A 34 16.94 17.82 38.32
CA PRO A 34 16.58 16.43 38.05
C PRO A 34 15.99 15.71 39.27
N MET A 35 15.05 14.80 39.05
CA MET A 35 14.70 13.76 40.02
C MET A 35 14.71 12.37 39.37
N SER A 36 15.55 11.52 39.96
CA SER A 36 15.56 10.07 39.85
C SER A 36 14.32 9.49 40.55
N SER A 37 13.61 8.54 39.91
CA SER A 37 13.17 7.27 40.54
C SER A 37 12.26 6.41 39.64
N ASN A 38 12.66 5.14 39.51
CA ASN A 38 11.90 3.91 39.24
C ASN A 38 11.23 3.63 37.88
N PRO A 39 11.54 2.47 37.25
CA PRO A 39 10.63 1.77 36.35
C PRO A 39 9.66 0.87 37.13
N MET A 40 8.36 0.99 36.87
CA MET A 40 7.37 0.01 37.32
C MET A 40 7.38 -1.19 36.38
N SER A 41 7.73 -2.34 36.96
CA SER A 41 7.41 -3.67 36.49
C SER A 41 5.89 -3.85 36.41
N MET A 42 5.38 -4.34 35.29
CA MET A 42 4.05 -4.96 35.19
C MET A 42 4.24 -6.34 34.60
N SER A 43 4.06 -7.33 35.47
CA SER A 43 4.03 -8.75 35.17
C SER A 43 2.69 -9.17 34.55
N SER A 44 2.80 -10.24 33.74
CA SER A 44 1.81 -11.30 33.45
C SER A 44 1.05 -11.24 32.11
N PRO A 45 1.16 -12.29 31.28
CA PRO A 45 0.23 -12.55 30.18
C PRO A 45 -1.01 -13.31 30.68
N MET A 46 -2.18 -12.94 30.13
CA MET A 46 -3.44 -13.66 30.31
C MET A 46 -3.50 -14.90 29.40
N THR A 47 -3.90 -16.01 29.99
CA THR A 47 -4.22 -17.30 29.37
C THR A 47 -5.50 -17.18 28.53
N ALA A 48 -5.47 -17.65 27.29
CA ALA A 48 -6.67 -17.86 26.47
C ALA A 48 -7.21 -19.30 26.64
N PRO A 49 -8.54 -19.51 26.65
CA PRO A 49 -9.13 -20.84 26.66
C PRO A 49 -9.24 -21.41 25.24
N THR A 50 -8.93 -22.70 25.10
CA THR A 50 -9.18 -23.49 23.90
C THR A 50 -10.53 -24.18 24.01
N ASP A 51 -11.42 -23.94 23.04
CA ASP A 51 -12.52 -24.83 22.68
C ASP A 51 -12.80 -24.71 21.18
N GLY A 52 -13.08 -25.84 20.52
CA GLY A 52 -13.97 -25.84 19.35
C GLY A 52 -13.42 -26.30 18.00
N MET A 53 -13.28 -27.62 17.85
CA MET A 53 -13.76 -28.42 16.69
C MET A 53 -13.29 -28.09 15.26
N GLY A 54 -12.34 -28.90 14.77
CA GLY A 54 -12.07 -29.12 13.36
C GLY A 54 -12.76 -30.39 12.84
N SER A 55 -13.59 -30.21 11.81
CA SER A 55 -14.24 -31.23 10.99
C SER A 55 -13.25 -31.82 9.97
N THR A 56 -13.23 -33.14 9.83
CA THR A 56 -12.87 -33.81 8.57
C THR A 56 -13.55 -35.18 8.50
N SER A 57 -14.29 -35.44 7.41
CA SER A 57 -14.25 -36.66 6.56
C SER A 57 -15.63 -36.97 5.95
N ALA A 58 -15.76 -36.82 4.63
CA ALA A 58 -16.68 -37.60 3.79
C ALA A 58 -15.93 -38.88 3.29
N PRO A 59 -16.48 -39.81 2.46
CA PRO A 59 -17.82 -39.92 1.85
C PRO A 59 -18.41 -41.39 1.82
N ALA A 60 -19.50 -41.56 1.04
CA ALA A 60 -20.05 -42.81 0.42
C ALA A 60 -20.96 -43.71 1.29
N THR A 61 -21.96 -44.47 0.83
CA THR A 61 -22.79 -44.65 -0.39
C THR A 61 -23.89 -45.68 -0.03
N ASP A 62 -25.04 -45.61 -0.72
CA ASP A 62 -25.94 -46.71 -1.14
C ASP A 62 -26.95 -47.45 -0.20
N THR A 63 -28.20 -47.47 -0.71
CA THR A 63 -29.24 -48.53 -0.80
C THR A 63 -29.97 -49.17 0.40
N ASP A 64 -31.24 -49.50 0.08
CA ASP A 64 -32.26 -50.38 0.72
C ASP A 64 -33.00 -49.81 1.94
N GLY A 65 -34.33 -49.87 2.08
CA GLY A 65 -35.40 -50.50 1.33
C GLY A 65 -36.64 -50.62 2.23
N VAL A 66 -37.82 -50.26 1.69
CA VAL A 66 -39.15 -50.87 1.90
C VAL A 66 -39.74 -50.98 3.34
N ASP A 67 -40.86 -50.28 3.58
CA ASP A 67 -42.12 -50.95 3.95
C ASP A 67 -43.34 -50.18 3.44
N SER A 68 -44.29 -50.94 2.90
CA SER A 68 -45.49 -50.53 2.21
C SER A 68 -46.68 -51.24 2.85
N THR A 69 -47.75 -50.51 3.17
CA THR A 69 -49.14 -50.99 3.03
C THR A 69 -49.99 -49.77 2.65
N THR A 70 -50.40 -49.55 1.39
CA THR A 70 -51.53 -50.14 0.63
C THR A 70 -52.83 -50.30 1.44
N GLY A 71 -54.00 -49.83 1.00
CA GLY A 71 -54.32 -49.11 -0.24
C GLY A 71 -55.81 -48.82 -0.47
N THR A 72 -56.08 -48.31 -1.69
CA THR A 72 -57.21 -48.67 -2.58
C THR A 72 -58.57 -47.99 -2.27
N SER A 73 -59.34 -47.40 -3.19
CA SER A 73 -59.40 -47.48 -4.67
C SER A 73 -60.23 -46.34 -5.28
N THR A 74 -59.68 -45.71 -6.33
CA THR A 74 -60.20 -45.52 -7.72
C THR A 74 -61.52 -44.83 -8.09
N THR A 75 -61.41 -44.17 -9.27
CA THR A 75 -62.38 -43.79 -10.33
C THR A 75 -63.08 -42.44 -10.14
N GLY A 76 -63.14 -41.52 -11.09
CA GLY A 76 -62.62 -41.43 -12.46
C GLY A 76 -63.25 -40.20 -13.18
N SER A 77 -62.45 -39.57 -14.06
CA SER A 77 -62.80 -38.98 -15.37
C SER A 77 -63.84 -37.84 -15.52
N ASP A 78 -63.32 -36.70 -15.98
CA ASP A 78 -63.66 -35.89 -17.17
C ASP A 78 -65.05 -35.24 -17.41
N THR A 79 -64.92 -34.05 -18.02
CA THR A 79 -65.81 -33.31 -18.95
C THR A 79 -66.77 -32.24 -18.41
N ASP A 80 -66.41 -31.00 -18.78
CA ASP A 80 -67.19 -29.95 -19.45
C ASP A 80 -68.60 -29.54 -18.99
N ALA A 81 -68.76 -28.21 -18.99
CA ALA A 81 -70.01 -27.45 -18.88
C ALA A 81 -71.14 -27.99 -19.77
N PRO A 82 -72.42 -27.67 -19.43
CA PRO A 82 -73.02 -26.51 -20.08
C PRO A 82 -74.05 -25.73 -19.23
N ALA A 83 -74.44 -24.58 -19.79
CA ALA A 83 -75.46 -23.64 -19.37
C ALA A 83 -76.91 -24.16 -19.46
N THR A 84 -77.83 -23.51 -18.71
CA THR A 84 -79.16 -22.95 -19.12
C THR A 84 -79.81 -22.30 -17.89
N ASP A 85 -80.10 -21.00 -17.86
CA ASP A 85 -81.35 -20.30 -18.33
C ASP A 85 -82.50 -20.42 -17.28
N THR A 86 -83.31 -19.44 -16.84
CA THR A 86 -83.72 -18.09 -17.29
C THR A 86 -84.38 -17.35 -16.09
N THR A 87 -84.24 -16.01 -15.95
CA THR A 87 -85.36 -15.01 -15.93
C THR A 87 -84.93 -13.55 -15.56
N ALA A 88 -85.27 -12.63 -16.48
CA ALA A 88 -85.58 -11.17 -16.40
C ALA A 88 -84.55 -10.19 -15.78
N VAL A 89 -83.82 -9.36 -16.53
CA VAL A 89 -84.16 -8.09 -17.27
C VAL A 89 -84.55 -6.89 -16.39
N ALA A 90 -83.62 -5.92 -16.31
CA ALA A 90 -83.92 -4.49 -16.43
C ALA A 90 -82.68 -3.75 -16.99
N THR A 91 -82.83 -3.21 -18.19
CA THR A 91 -81.92 -2.29 -18.89
C THR A 91 -82.29 -0.85 -18.55
N THR A 92 -81.31 0.02 -18.28
CA THR A 92 -81.47 1.48 -18.41
C THR A 92 -80.23 2.09 -19.06
N GLU A 93 -80.47 2.73 -20.20
CA GLU A 93 -79.59 3.60 -21.01
C GLU A 93 -79.41 5.00 -20.36
N PRO A 94 -78.51 5.85 -20.89
CA PRO A 94 -78.05 7.08 -20.26
C PRO A 94 -78.91 8.31 -20.64
N GLY A 95 -79.03 9.24 -19.70
CA GLY A 95 -79.60 10.56 -19.96
C GLY A 95 -79.86 11.35 -18.68
N THR A 96 -79.27 12.55 -18.64
CA THR A 96 -79.76 13.75 -17.93
C THR A 96 -79.87 13.70 -16.39
N SER A 97 -79.00 14.50 -15.75
CA SER A 97 -79.26 15.27 -14.53
C SER A 97 -80.18 14.62 -13.49
N ALA A 98 -79.60 13.83 -12.61
CA ALA A 98 -80.03 13.69 -11.22
C ALA A 98 -78.85 14.21 -10.38
N ALA A 99 -78.87 15.37 -9.71
CA ALA A 99 -79.93 15.84 -8.82
C ALA A 99 -80.59 14.67 -8.10
N THR A 100 -79.76 13.78 -7.56
CA THR A 100 -80.18 12.89 -6.48
C THR A 100 -79.86 13.63 -5.20
N GLU A 101 -80.86 13.80 -4.35
CA GLU A 101 -80.73 14.42 -3.04
C GLU A 101 -79.56 13.81 -2.28
N GLY A 102 -78.54 14.62 -1.96
CA GLY A 102 -77.39 14.16 -1.19
C GLY A 102 -76.06 14.87 -1.43
N CYS A 103 -75.94 15.78 -2.42
CA CYS A 103 -74.73 16.59 -2.60
C CYS A 103 -74.96 18.01 -2.03
N PRO A 104 -74.73 18.25 -0.72
CA PRO A 104 -74.74 19.61 -0.19
C PRO A 104 -73.57 20.40 -0.79
N ASP A 105 -73.80 21.68 -1.10
CA ASP A 105 -72.74 22.61 -1.47
C ASP A 105 -71.59 22.51 -0.46
N GLY A 106 -70.36 22.52 -0.95
CA GLY A 106 -69.16 22.31 -0.16
C GLY A 106 -68.74 20.84 0.03
N GLY A 107 -69.54 19.84 -0.36
CA GLY A 107 -69.20 18.41 -0.26
C GLY A 107 -68.20 17.92 -1.32
N LEU A 108 -67.46 16.83 -1.05
CA LEU A 108 -66.48 16.24 -1.98
C LEU A 108 -67.13 15.89 -3.33
N PHE A 109 -66.58 16.42 -4.42
CA PHE A 109 -67.10 16.38 -5.79
C PHE A 109 -68.45 17.08 -6.01
N CYS A 110 -68.89 17.93 -5.08
CA CYS A 110 -70.07 18.81 -5.21
C CYS A 110 -69.67 20.24 -5.57
N ALA A 111 -70.67 21.09 -5.83
CA ALA A 111 -70.46 22.52 -6.08
C ALA A 111 -69.81 23.21 -4.87
N CYS A 112 -68.94 24.18 -5.12
CA CYS A 112 -68.43 25.04 -4.06
C CYS A 112 -69.57 25.85 -3.41
N TYR A 113 -69.34 26.30 -2.19
CA TYR A 113 -70.16 27.37 -1.62
C TYR A 113 -70.08 28.62 -2.50
N GLY A 114 -71.14 29.43 -2.53
CA GLY A 114 -71.20 30.67 -3.34
C GLY A 114 -70.15 31.74 -2.99
N ASN A 115 -69.33 31.51 -1.97
CA ASN A 115 -68.15 32.30 -1.60
C ASN A 115 -66.83 31.70 -2.11
N GLY A 116 -66.87 30.62 -2.91
CA GLY A 116 -65.69 29.94 -3.46
C GLY A 116 -64.95 29.02 -2.47
N THR A 117 -65.59 28.58 -1.38
CA THR A 117 -64.99 27.65 -0.40
C THR A 117 -65.70 26.30 -0.39
N CYS A 118 -65.13 25.31 0.31
CA CYS A 118 -65.71 23.98 0.48
C CYS A 118 -65.71 23.56 1.96
N ASN A 119 -66.23 22.37 2.28
CA ASN A 119 -66.09 21.78 3.62
C ASN A 119 -64.61 21.56 3.97
N ASP A 120 -64.29 21.53 5.25
CA ASP A 120 -62.91 21.37 5.75
C ASP A 120 -62.19 20.19 5.06
N GLY A 121 -61.00 20.45 4.53
CA GLY A 121 -60.16 19.48 3.79
C GLY A 121 -60.38 19.43 2.27
N LEU A 122 -61.18 20.36 1.72
CA LEU A 122 -61.45 20.46 0.27
C LEU A 122 -61.10 21.85 -0.27
N LEU A 123 -60.55 21.88 -1.48
CA LEU A 123 -60.30 23.09 -2.25
C LEU A 123 -61.39 23.28 -3.31
N CYS A 124 -61.81 24.52 -3.54
CA CYS A 124 -62.71 24.85 -4.64
C CYS A 124 -61.92 25.05 -5.93
N GLU A 125 -62.00 24.09 -6.85
CA GLU A 125 -61.35 24.18 -8.16
C GLU A 125 -62.41 24.06 -9.26
N ASN A 126 -62.51 25.09 -10.11
CA ASN A 126 -63.49 25.17 -11.20
C ASN A 126 -64.96 24.92 -10.77
N ASP A 127 -65.40 25.60 -9.70
CA ASP A 127 -66.73 25.46 -9.07
C ASP A 127 -67.04 24.05 -8.52
N VAL A 128 -66.04 23.19 -8.37
CA VAL A 128 -66.16 21.85 -7.77
C VAL A 128 -65.22 21.72 -6.57
N CYS A 129 -65.72 21.12 -5.49
CA CYS A 129 -64.91 20.81 -4.31
C CYS A 129 -64.09 19.54 -4.53
N VAL A 130 -62.78 19.68 -4.59
CA VAL A 130 -61.80 18.59 -4.73
C VAL A 130 -61.01 18.43 -3.44
N PRO A 131 -60.40 17.26 -3.16
CA PRO A 131 -59.47 17.14 -2.04
C PRO A 131 -58.37 18.20 -2.13
N GLU A 132 -57.95 18.76 -1.00
CA GLU A 132 -56.62 19.36 -0.90
C GLU A 132 -55.62 18.23 -1.19
N SER A 133 -55.09 18.15 -2.40
CA SER A 133 -54.19 17.07 -2.79
C SER A 133 -52.85 17.31 -2.10
N GLU A 134 -52.74 16.83 -0.86
CA GLU A 134 -51.43 16.59 -0.26
C GLU A 134 -50.64 15.73 -1.24
N PRO A 135 -49.39 16.10 -1.58
CA PRO A 135 -48.56 15.31 -2.48
C PRO A 135 -48.40 13.90 -1.90
N VAL A 136 -48.79 12.87 -2.66
CA VAL A 136 -48.75 11.48 -2.23
C VAL A 136 -47.62 10.78 -2.96
N CYS A 137 -46.51 10.59 -2.24
CA CYS A 137 -45.40 9.84 -2.79
C CYS A 137 -45.80 8.41 -3.18
N GLY A 138 -45.51 8.05 -4.43
CA GLY A 138 -45.73 6.74 -5.02
C GLY A 138 -47.06 6.60 -5.77
N ASP A 139 -47.74 7.70 -6.11
CA ASP A 139 -48.96 7.67 -6.93
C ASP A 139 -48.68 7.84 -8.45
N GLY A 140 -47.42 8.06 -8.82
CA GLY A 140 -46.97 8.25 -10.20
C GLY A 140 -47.08 9.68 -10.72
N MET A 141 -47.38 10.65 -9.86
CA MET A 141 -47.55 12.06 -10.21
C MET A 141 -46.59 12.94 -9.41
N LEU A 142 -45.61 13.54 -10.09
CA LEU A 142 -44.69 14.47 -9.45
C LEU A 142 -45.44 15.71 -8.91
N ALA A 143 -45.51 15.84 -7.58
CA ALA A 143 -46.22 16.92 -6.91
C ALA A 143 -45.50 17.44 -5.65
N GLY A 144 -45.77 18.71 -5.30
CA GLY A 144 -45.30 19.30 -4.05
C GLY A 144 -43.78 19.31 -3.88
N MET A 145 -43.28 18.57 -2.88
CA MET A 145 -41.87 18.52 -2.44
C MET A 145 -41.12 17.27 -2.94
N GLU A 146 -41.75 16.49 -3.80
CA GLU A 146 -41.14 15.31 -4.41
C GLU A 146 -40.04 15.72 -5.41
N GLU A 147 -38.90 15.05 -5.37
CA GLU A 147 -37.84 15.18 -6.38
C GLU A 147 -38.11 14.24 -7.58
N CYS A 148 -38.90 13.18 -7.37
CA CYS A 148 -39.30 12.17 -8.35
C CYS A 148 -40.57 11.43 -7.88
N ASP A 149 -41.31 10.81 -8.80
CA ASP A 149 -42.38 9.85 -8.46
C ASP A 149 -42.55 8.83 -9.60
N ASN A 150 -42.09 7.60 -9.38
CA ASN A 150 -42.24 6.47 -10.31
C ASN A 150 -43.38 5.52 -9.89
N GLY A 151 -44.29 5.99 -9.03
CA GLY A 151 -45.41 5.24 -8.52
C GLY A 151 -44.96 4.04 -7.67
N ALA A 152 -45.61 2.90 -7.90
CA ALA A 152 -45.25 1.62 -7.27
C ALA A 152 -43.82 1.13 -7.61
N ALA A 153 -43.10 1.79 -8.53
CA ALA A 153 -41.70 1.47 -8.85
C ALA A 153 -40.69 2.24 -7.98
N ASN A 154 -41.14 3.10 -7.06
CA ASN A 154 -40.26 3.69 -6.05
C ASN A 154 -39.68 2.60 -5.15
N ALA A 155 -38.39 2.70 -4.86
CA ALA A 155 -37.68 1.83 -3.93
C ALA A 155 -36.38 2.50 -3.51
N ASP A 156 -35.87 2.18 -2.32
CA ASP A 156 -34.65 2.82 -1.79
C ASP A 156 -33.39 2.55 -2.64
N THR A 157 -33.42 1.51 -3.47
CA THR A 157 -32.34 1.16 -4.42
C THR A 157 -32.70 1.47 -5.88
N ALA A 158 -33.83 2.13 -6.13
CA ALA A 158 -34.25 2.58 -7.46
C ALA A 158 -33.78 4.01 -7.72
N THR A 159 -34.03 4.53 -8.93
CA THR A 159 -33.69 5.94 -9.26
C THR A 159 -34.53 6.94 -8.46
N CYS A 160 -35.69 6.50 -7.94
CA CYS A 160 -36.55 7.27 -7.06
C CYS A 160 -36.81 6.49 -5.78
N LYS A 161 -36.46 7.07 -4.62
CA LYS A 161 -36.61 6.43 -3.32
C LYS A 161 -38.07 6.30 -2.91
N SER A 162 -38.31 5.46 -1.91
CA SER A 162 -39.64 5.25 -1.33
C SER A 162 -40.21 6.52 -0.69
N ASP A 163 -39.37 7.52 -0.40
CA ASP A 163 -39.75 8.84 0.11
C ASP A 163 -39.80 9.93 -0.97
N CYS A 164 -39.73 9.55 -2.26
CA CYS A 164 -39.77 10.44 -3.41
C CYS A 164 -38.63 11.47 -3.48
N THR A 165 -37.49 11.14 -2.87
CA THR A 165 -36.23 11.83 -3.11
C THR A 165 -35.34 11.04 -4.06
N LEU A 166 -34.40 11.73 -4.73
CA LEU A 166 -33.42 11.09 -5.60
C LEU A 166 -32.29 10.44 -4.78
N GLN A 167 -31.62 9.45 -5.38
CA GLN A 167 -30.38 8.90 -4.83
C GLN A 167 -29.32 9.99 -4.70
N LYS A 168 -28.61 9.98 -3.57
CA LYS A 168 -27.43 10.83 -3.33
C LYS A 168 -26.37 10.00 -2.66
N CYS A 169 -25.13 10.14 -3.11
CA CYS A 169 -24.02 9.47 -2.46
C CYS A 169 -23.91 9.86 -0.98
N GLY A 170 -23.78 8.86 -0.12
CA GLY A 170 -23.74 9.01 1.32
C GLY A 170 -25.12 9.09 1.97
N ASP A 171 -26.20 8.68 1.29
CA ASP A 171 -27.55 8.70 1.85
C ASP A 171 -27.96 7.40 2.56
N GLY A 172 -27.09 6.39 2.50
CA GLY A 172 -27.23 5.10 3.17
C GLY A 172 -27.84 4.03 2.26
N PHE A 173 -28.12 4.34 1.00
CA PHE A 173 -28.74 3.42 0.06
C PHE A 173 -27.93 3.29 -1.23
N LEU A 174 -27.53 2.05 -1.55
CA LEU A 174 -26.86 1.75 -2.80
C LEU A 174 -27.82 1.90 -3.99
N GLY A 175 -27.70 3.03 -4.68
CA GLY A 175 -28.53 3.41 -5.82
C GLY A 175 -28.03 2.93 -7.18
N PRO A 176 -28.81 3.13 -8.25
CA PRO A 176 -28.38 2.77 -9.60
C PRO A 176 -27.19 3.62 -10.07
N GLY A 177 -26.06 2.95 -10.32
CA GLY A 177 -24.83 3.58 -10.83
C GLY A 177 -23.79 3.92 -9.75
N GLU A 178 -24.13 3.76 -8.48
CA GLU A 178 -23.20 3.87 -7.36
C GLU A 178 -22.45 2.53 -7.19
N ALA A 179 -21.14 2.59 -6.98
CA ALA A 179 -20.34 1.40 -6.71
C ALA A 179 -20.33 1.03 -5.21
N CYS A 180 -20.56 2.03 -4.35
CA CYS A 180 -20.68 1.94 -2.90
C CYS A 180 -21.57 3.07 -2.39
N ASP A 181 -22.01 2.97 -1.13
CA ASP A 181 -22.59 4.05 -0.32
C ASP A 181 -22.40 3.66 1.16
N ASP A 182 -21.82 4.53 1.98
CA ASP A 182 -21.59 4.29 3.40
C ASP A 182 -22.35 5.25 4.32
N GLY A 183 -23.37 5.91 3.77
CA GLY A 183 -24.34 6.71 4.54
C GLY A 183 -23.78 7.98 5.14
N ASN A 184 -22.64 8.47 4.65
CA ASN A 184 -22.08 9.72 5.12
C ASN A 184 -21.32 10.48 4.02
N ALA A 185 -20.86 11.69 4.33
CA ALA A 185 -20.20 12.59 3.37
C ALA A 185 -18.67 12.74 3.64
N ILE A 186 -18.06 11.74 4.26
CA ILE A 186 -16.62 11.68 4.53
C ILE A 186 -15.99 11.02 3.31
N ASP A 187 -14.92 11.63 2.80
CA ASP A 187 -14.35 11.17 1.53
C ASP A 187 -13.31 10.06 1.68
N ASN A 188 -12.87 9.78 2.91
CA ASN A 188 -11.68 8.98 3.22
C ASN A 188 -11.97 7.72 4.05
N ASP A 189 -13.17 7.17 3.93
CA ASP A 189 -13.61 5.95 4.58
C ASP A 189 -13.89 4.83 3.56
N ALA A 190 -15.06 4.19 3.60
CA ALA A 190 -15.31 2.99 2.80
C ALA A 190 -15.80 3.34 1.38
N CYS A 191 -16.34 4.55 1.22
CA CYS A 191 -16.87 5.04 -0.02
C CYS A 191 -16.49 6.52 -0.21
N SER A 192 -15.94 6.86 -1.38
CA SER A 192 -15.73 8.28 -1.71
C SER A 192 -17.09 9.00 -1.85
N ASN A 193 -17.08 10.33 -1.73
CA ASN A 193 -18.25 11.17 -1.99
C ASN A 193 -18.71 11.16 -3.46
N ALA A 194 -17.94 10.53 -4.35
CA ALA A 194 -18.30 10.26 -5.73
C ALA A 194 -18.97 8.88 -5.93
N CYS A 195 -19.21 8.14 -4.84
CA CYS A 195 -19.76 6.79 -4.83
C CYS A 195 -18.94 5.79 -5.65
N VAL A 196 -17.63 6.02 -5.64
CA VAL A 196 -16.63 5.09 -6.14
C VAL A 196 -15.99 4.42 -4.94
N ALA A 197 -15.84 3.10 -5.03
CA ALA A 197 -15.15 2.33 -4.01
C ALA A 197 -13.73 2.86 -3.81
N ALA A 198 -13.27 2.88 -2.55
CA ALA A 198 -11.90 3.23 -2.20
C ALA A 198 -10.91 2.50 -3.13
N SER A 199 -10.01 3.27 -3.77
CA SER A 199 -9.07 2.73 -4.73
C SER A 199 -7.72 3.43 -4.61
N CYS A 200 -6.69 2.62 -4.44
CA CYS A 200 -5.32 3.09 -4.46
C CYS A 200 -4.97 3.82 -5.77
N GLY A 201 -4.42 5.03 -5.66
CA GLY A 201 -3.94 5.84 -6.78
C GLY A 201 -4.93 6.91 -7.26
N ASP A 202 -5.96 7.22 -6.46
CA ASP A 202 -6.95 8.26 -6.76
C ASP A 202 -6.63 9.63 -6.14
N LEU A 203 -5.46 9.74 -5.49
CA LEU A 203 -4.95 10.91 -4.77
C LEU A 203 -5.65 11.19 -3.43
N VAL A 204 -6.44 10.25 -2.92
CA VAL A 204 -7.11 10.34 -1.62
C VAL A 204 -6.69 9.16 -0.75
N VAL A 205 -6.12 9.43 0.43
CA VAL A 205 -5.77 8.35 1.36
C VAL A 205 -7.05 7.83 2.04
N GLN A 206 -7.50 6.65 1.62
CA GLN A 206 -8.72 5.99 2.10
C GLN A 206 -8.47 5.14 3.36
N MET A 207 -9.54 4.66 4.00
CA MET A 207 -9.42 3.77 5.15
C MET A 207 -8.77 2.43 4.75
N GLY A 208 -7.65 2.11 5.38
CA GLY A 208 -6.87 0.88 5.11
C GLY A 208 -5.65 1.12 4.23
N GLU A 209 -5.51 2.31 3.67
CA GLU A 209 -4.30 2.75 2.97
C GLU A 209 -3.34 3.44 3.94
N ALA A 210 -2.05 3.14 3.84
CA ALA A 210 -1.02 3.87 4.59
C ALA A 210 -0.69 5.22 3.93
N CYS A 211 -0.91 5.29 2.61
CA CYS A 211 -0.64 6.39 1.70
C CYS A 211 -1.41 6.12 0.40
N ASP A 212 -1.60 7.13 -0.45
CA ASP A 212 -2.08 6.95 -1.82
C ASP A 212 -0.88 6.92 -2.76
N ASP A 213 -0.72 5.85 -3.55
CA ASP A 213 0.45 5.67 -4.44
C ASP A 213 0.49 6.81 -5.47
N GLY A 214 -0.67 7.19 -6.00
CA GLY A 214 -0.85 8.31 -6.93
C GLY A 214 -0.05 8.20 -8.24
N ASN A 215 0.75 7.15 -8.39
CA ASN A 215 1.66 6.96 -9.50
C ASN A 215 1.97 5.45 -9.71
N ALA A 216 3.04 5.13 -10.44
CA ALA A 216 3.40 3.75 -10.79
C ALA A 216 4.88 3.42 -10.48
N VAL A 217 5.52 4.23 -9.63
CA VAL A 217 6.94 4.13 -9.26
C VAL A 217 7.05 3.25 -8.02
N SER A 218 7.55 2.04 -8.19
CA SER A 218 7.71 1.07 -7.10
C SER A 218 8.97 1.28 -6.24
N THR A 219 9.56 2.48 -6.26
CA THR A 219 10.82 2.82 -5.57
C THR A 219 10.73 4.17 -4.87
N ASP A 220 9.53 4.61 -4.53
CA ASP A 220 9.28 5.82 -3.76
C ASP A 220 8.70 5.46 -2.39
N ALA A 221 8.11 6.43 -1.69
CA ALA A 221 7.62 6.21 -0.33
C ALA A 221 6.31 5.42 -0.23
N CYS A 222 5.56 5.27 -1.33
CA CYS A 222 4.23 4.69 -1.32
C CYS A 222 4.05 3.70 -2.46
N ILE A 223 3.89 2.41 -2.14
CA ILE A 223 3.87 1.34 -3.15
C ILE A 223 2.63 0.50 -2.93
N ASN A 224 1.72 0.49 -3.92
CA ASN A 224 0.43 -0.16 -3.80
C ASN A 224 -0.31 0.25 -2.51
N CYS A 225 -0.24 1.54 -2.17
CA CYS A 225 -0.84 2.14 -0.97
C CYS A 225 -0.36 1.58 0.37
N GLN A 226 0.82 0.97 0.36
CA GLN A 226 1.58 0.61 1.54
C GLN A 226 2.82 1.49 1.63
N ALA A 227 3.24 1.81 2.85
CA ALA A 227 4.50 2.51 3.05
C ALA A 227 5.66 1.61 2.57
N ALA A 228 6.68 2.23 1.98
CA ALA A 228 7.96 1.60 1.70
C ALA A 228 8.49 0.84 2.94
N VAL A 229 9.02 -0.36 2.72
CA VAL A 229 9.49 -1.24 3.81
C VAL A 229 10.96 -1.52 3.62
N CYS A 230 11.72 -1.28 4.69
CA CYS A 230 13.12 -1.66 4.76
C CYS A 230 13.30 -3.18 4.71
N GLY A 231 14.19 -3.66 3.84
CA GLY A 231 14.50 -5.07 3.62
C GLY A 231 13.66 -5.73 2.54
N ASP A 232 13.07 -4.96 1.63
CA ASP A 232 12.19 -5.46 0.56
C ASP A 232 12.87 -5.62 -0.81
N THR A 233 14.19 -5.47 -0.85
CA THR A 233 15.09 -5.54 -2.02
C THR A 233 15.08 -4.31 -2.93
N PHE A 234 14.32 -3.28 -2.60
CA PHE A 234 14.29 -2.01 -3.33
C PHE A 234 14.88 -0.90 -2.46
N VAL A 235 15.57 0.05 -3.08
CA VAL A 235 16.02 1.27 -2.39
C VAL A 235 15.04 2.39 -2.72
N HIS A 236 14.23 2.76 -1.74
CA HIS A 236 13.16 3.75 -1.85
C HIS A 236 13.69 5.17 -1.73
N ALA A 237 13.59 5.91 -2.84
CA ALA A 237 14.19 7.23 -2.97
C ALA A 237 13.63 8.22 -1.94
N GLY A 238 14.52 8.79 -1.12
CA GLY A 238 14.15 9.78 -0.11
C GLY A 238 13.56 9.19 1.18
N VAL A 239 13.35 7.88 1.24
CA VAL A 239 12.93 7.16 2.45
C VAL A 239 14.12 6.49 3.12
N GLU A 240 15.02 5.89 2.33
CA GLU A 240 16.13 5.11 2.85
C GLU A 240 17.46 5.31 2.10
N GLN A 241 18.55 4.83 2.70
CA GLN A 241 19.90 4.99 2.17
C GLN A 241 20.46 3.71 1.54
N CYS A 242 19.89 2.56 1.89
CA CYS A 242 20.26 1.22 1.44
C CYS A 242 19.07 0.28 1.63
N ASP A 243 19.16 -0.92 1.04
CA ASP A 243 18.30 -2.06 1.31
C ASP A 243 19.13 -3.31 1.00
N ASP A 244 19.21 -4.27 1.92
CA ASP A 244 19.92 -5.55 1.75
C ASP A 244 18.98 -6.77 1.77
N GLY A 245 17.70 -6.54 1.48
CA GLY A 245 16.70 -7.59 1.30
C GLY A 245 16.27 -8.29 2.59
N ASN A 246 16.63 -7.74 3.75
CA ASN A 246 16.13 -8.20 5.04
C ASN A 246 16.20 -7.09 6.12
N ALA A 247 15.73 -7.39 7.33
CA ALA A 247 15.69 -6.42 8.44
C ALA A 247 16.71 -6.76 9.55
N ALA A 248 17.69 -7.61 9.27
CA ALA A 248 18.82 -7.78 10.17
C ALA A 248 19.62 -6.48 10.21
N GLY A 249 20.38 -6.32 11.29
CA GLY A 249 21.37 -5.27 11.38
C GLY A 249 22.72 -5.93 11.57
N GLY A 250 23.75 -5.19 11.20
CA GLY A 250 25.05 -5.75 10.97
C GLY A 250 25.02 -6.73 9.81
N ASP A 251 24.55 -6.33 8.63
CA ASP A 251 24.77 -7.02 7.35
C ASP A 251 25.02 -6.09 6.15
N GLY A 252 25.04 -4.77 6.39
CA GLY A 252 25.37 -3.77 5.37
C GLY A 252 24.29 -2.68 5.26
N CYS A 253 23.07 -3.02 5.64
CA CYS A 253 21.99 -2.08 5.87
C CYS A 253 21.37 -2.35 7.25
N SER A 254 21.02 -1.30 7.99
CA SER A 254 20.43 -1.49 9.31
C SER A 254 18.96 -1.87 9.18
N ALA A 255 18.39 -2.41 10.25
CA ALA A 255 16.93 -2.59 10.39
C ALA A 255 16.09 -1.28 10.22
N SER A 256 16.74 -0.13 10.11
CA SER A 256 16.14 1.19 9.84
C SER A 256 16.62 1.79 8.52
N CYS A 257 17.11 0.93 7.62
CA CYS A 257 17.69 1.20 6.31
C CYS A 257 18.64 2.40 6.24
N GLN A 258 19.50 2.46 7.25
CA GLN A 258 20.67 3.33 7.25
C GLN A 258 21.88 2.50 6.84
N ILE A 259 22.77 3.07 6.03
CA ILE A 259 24.00 2.39 5.64
C ILE A 259 24.79 2.04 6.90
N GLU A 260 25.07 0.75 7.07
CA GLU A 260 25.90 0.28 8.15
C GLU A 260 27.37 0.30 7.73
N VAL A 261 28.22 0.59 8.70
CA VAL A 261 29.67 0.53 8.50
C VAL A 261 30.05 -0.96 8.35
N PRO A 262 30.97 -1.34 7.45
CA PRO A 262 31.03 -2.70 6.90
C PRO A 262 31.14 -3.83 7.91
N GLN A 263 30.57 -4.98 7.51
CA GLN A 263 30.55 -6.29 8.18
C GLN A 263 31.88 -6.82 8.69
N CYS A 264 32.96 -6.28 8.16
CA CYS A 264 34.31 -6.45 8.66
C CYS A 264 34.54 -5.85 10.08
N GLY A 265 33.49 -5.39 10.78
CA GLY A 265 33.56 -4.78 12.11
C GLY A 265 34.33 -3.45 12.13
N GLY A 266 34.32 -2.70 11.01
CA GLY A 266 35.20 -1.54 10.81
C GLY A 266 36.69 -1.88 10.84
N ASN A 267 37.03 -3.17 10.81
CA ASN A 267 38.36 -3.67 11.13
C ASN A 267 39.16 -4.10 9.91
N PHE A 268 39.03 -3.34 8.82
CA PHE A 268 39.86 -3.52 7.64
C PHE A 268 41.36 -3.40 7.97
N THR A 269 41.72 -2.63 8.99
CA THR A 269 43.11 -2.28 9.31
C THR A 269 43.71 -3.05 10.48
N THR A 270 42.90 -3.62 11.39
CA THR A 270 43.40 -4.39 12.55
C THR A 270 42.93 -5.86 12.54
N GLY A 271 42.35 -6.33 11.42
CA GLY A 271 41.88 -7.70 11.25
C GLY A 271 41.74 -8.14 9.79
N TRP A 272 41.26 -9.37 9.59
CA TRP A 272 40.94 -9.94 8.28
C TRP A 272 39.42 -10.08 8.15
N CYS A 273 38.85 -9.53 7.09
CA CYS A 273 37.42 -9.58 6.79
C CYS A 273 37.09 -10.78 5.91
N LEU A 274 36.22 -11.69 6.36
CA LEU A 274 35.76 -12.81 5.55
C LEU A 274 34.95 -12.28 4.36
N GLN A 275 35.31 -12.67 3.14
CA GLN A 275 34.53 -12.39 1.95
C GLN A 275 33.34 -13.34 1.91
N ASN A 276 32.13 -12.78 2.01
CA ASN A 276 30.91 -13.58 2.08
C ASN A 276 30.74 -14.45 0.82
N GLY A 277 30.30 -15.70 0.98
CA GLY A 277 30.08 -16.63 -0.13
C GLY A 277 31.33 -17.27 -0.72
N THR A 278 32.53 -16.98 -0.21
CA THR A 278 33.79 -17.66 -0.60
C THR A 278 34.15 -18.78 0.39
N ASN A 279 35.00 -19.71 -0.04
CA ASN A 279 35.53 -20.79 0.80
C ASN A 279 36.65 -20.32 1.76
N GLN A 280 36.41 -19.30 2.59
CA GLN A 280 37.39 -18.74 3.54
C GLN A 280 38.47 -17.85 2.90
N GLN A 281 38.08 -17.06 1.91
CA GLN A 281 38.91 -15.96 1.45
C GLN A 281 38.64 -14.71 2.29
N TYR A 282 39.68 -13.96 2.64
CA TYR A 282 39.55 -12.78 3.49
C TYR A 282 40.28 -11.58 2.89
N THR A 283 39.76 -10.38 3.11
CA THR A 283 40.39 -9.11 2.72
C THR A 283 40.78 -8.30 3.95
N ARG A 284 41.95 -7.64 3.88
CA ARG A 284 42.32 -6.55 4.79
C ARG A 284 42.82 -5.37 3.98
N CYS A 285 42.85 -4.20 4.59
CA CYS A 285 43.35 -2.97 4.01
C CYS A 285 44.50 -2.45 4.87
N GLU A 286 45.50 -1.84 4.25
CA GLU A 286 46.56 -1.15 5.01
C GLU A 286 46.00 0.06 5.76
N SER A 287 45.08 0.78 5.11
CA SER A 287 44.31 1.86 5.73
C SER A 287 42.92 1.93 5.12
N VAL A 288 42.01 2.61 5.82
CA VAL A 288 40.70 2.97 5.29
C VAL A 288 40.58 4.48 5.19
N SER A 289 39.87 4.95 4.17
CA SER A 289 39.59 6.38 3.96
C SER A 289 38.17 6.56 3.42
N ASN A 290 37.78 7.80 3.15
CA ASN A 290 36.47 8.14 2.61
C ASN A 290 35.32 7.58 3.47
N ASN A 291 35.32 7.89 4.76
CA ASN A 291 34.33 7.38 5.73
C ASN A 291 34.18 5.85 5.69
N ASN A 292 35.31 5.12 5.69
CA ASN A 292 35.40 3.66 5.64
C ASN A 292 34.86 2.99 4.37
N LYS A 293 34.61 3.76 3.30
CA LYS A 293 34.21 3.23 1.99
C LYS A 293 35.38 2.84 1.10
N THR A 294 36.57 3.39 1.35
CA THR A 294 37.76 3.13 0.55
C THR A 294 38.75 2.27 1.32
N CYS A 295 39.01 1.07 0.81
CA CYS A 295 40.09 0.20 1.23
C CYS A 295 41.37 0.61 0.49
N ASN A 296 42.32 1.20 1.20
CA ASN A 296 43.62 1.53 0.62
C ASN A 296 44.55 0.33 0.78
N ASN A 297 45.26 0.03 -0.30
CA ASN A 297 46.27 -1.00 -0.36
C ASN A 297 45.73 -2.37 0.13
N PRO A 298 44.69 -2.91 -0.52
CA PRO A 298 44.09 -4.18 -0.12
C PRO A 298 45.12 -5.32 -0.16
N PHE A 299 44.94 -6.26 0.76
CA PHE A 299 45.55 -7.58 0.75
C PHE A 299 44.46 -8.64 0.90
N VAL A 300 44.68 -9.79 0.30
CA VAL A 300 43.82 -10.95 0.43
C VAL A 300 44.61 -12.06 1.15
N LYS A 301 43.90 -12.90 1.90
CA LYS A 301 44.42 -14.19 2.36
C LYS A 301 43.44 -15.30 2.04
N TYR A 302 43.95 -16.52 1.95
CA TYR A 302 43.17 -17.73 1.82
C TYR A 302 43.54 -18.67 2.97
N GLY A 303 42.60 -18.90 3.90
CA GLY A 303 42.87 -19.67 5.12
C GLY A 303 44.03 -19.07 5.94
N SER A 304 45.17 -19.77 6.00
CA SER A 304 46.39 -19.35 6.71
C SER A 304 47.45 -18.67 5.82
N VAL A 305 47.26 -18.66 4.50
CA VAL A 305 48.23 -18.08 3.56
C VAL A 305 47.85 -16.64 3.28
N GLU A 306 48.75 -15.72 3.65
CA GLU A 306 48.50 -14.28 3.63
C GLU A 306 49.27 -13.53 2.54
N ASN A 307 48.93 -12.25 2.40
CA ASN A 307 49.66 -11.25 1.61
C ASN A 307 49.50 -11.38 0.08
N GLY A 308 48.38 -11.92 -0.39
CA GLY A 308 48.01 -11.79 -1.79
C GLY A 308 47.64 -10.35 -2.13
N VAL A 309 48.09 -9.88 -3.29
CA VAL A 309 47.94 -8.49 -3.76
C VAL A 309 47.08 -8.50 -5.03
N PRO A 310 45.81 -8.07 -4.93
CA PRO A 310 44.94 -7.88 -6.08
C PRO A 310 45.56 -6.97 -7.13
N ALA A 311 45.48 -7.37 -8.40
CA ALA A 311 46.00 -6.60 -9.51
C ALA A 311 44.98 -6.51 -10.66
N GLN A 312 45.18 -5.57 -11.57
CA GLN A 312 44.32 -5.32 -12.72
C GLN A 312 44.27 -6.54 -13.63
N HIS A 313 43.08 -7.06 -13.86
CA HIS A 313 42.85 -8.18 -14.77
C HIS A 313 41.45 -8.09 -15.37
N GLY A 314 41.26 -8.64 -16.58
CA GLY A 314 39.98 -8.57 -17.31
C GLY A 314 38.83 -9.35 -16.64
N ASN A 315 39.16 -10.29 -15.76
CA ASN A 315 38.20 -11.11 -15.02
C ASN A 315 37.87 -10.56 -13.62
N ASN A 316 38.40 -9.39 -13.26
CA ASN A 316 38.06 -8.77 -11.99
C ASN A 316 36.60 -8.32 -12.02
N ASP A 317 35.82 -8.78 -11.04
CA ASP A 317 34.47 -8.31 -10.80
C ASP A 317 34.46 -7.49 -9.50
N PHE A 318 34.65 -6.19 -9.65
CA PHE A 318 34.72 -5.28 -8.50
C PHE A 318 33.37 -5.10 -7.82
N ASN A 319 32.27 -5.35 -8.53
CA ASN A 319 30.94 -5.31 -7.95
C ASN A 319 30.73 -6.52 -7.05
N ALA A 320 31.07 -7.71 -7.55
CA ALA A 320 31.08 -8.93 -6.74
C ALA A 320 32.01 -8.77 -5.52
N TRP A 321 33.19 -8.17 -5.69
CA TRP A 321 34.09 -7.94 -4.55
C TRP A 321 33.50 -6.99 -3.52
N CYS A 322 32.89 -5.87 -3.94
CA CYS A 322 32.22 -4.95 -3.02
C CYS A 322 31.07 -5.62 -2.26
N ILE A 323 30.26 -6.43 -2.94
CA ILE A 323 29.19 -7.22 -2.31
C ILE A 323 29.77 -8.21 -1.29
N GLN A 324 30.84 -8.93 -1.63
CA GLN A 324 31.52 -9.86 -0.72
C GLN A 324 32.08 -9.19 0.53
N LEU A 325 32.47 -7.92 0.44
CA LEU A 325 32.92 -7.10 1.55
C LEU A 325 31.78 -6.49 2.38
N GLY A 326 30.53 -6.79 2.02
CA GLY A 326 29.32 -6.32 2.72
C GLY A 326 28.90 -4.89 2.34
N PHE A 327 29.25 -4.42 1.13
CA PHE A 327 28.74 -3.15 0.61
C PHE A 327 27.56 -3.40 -0.33
N ALA A 328 26.48 -2.65 -0.16
CA ALA A 328 25.31 -2.64 -1.07
C ALA A 328 25.60 -1.97 -2.44
N GLY A 329 26.79 -1.40 -2.62
CA GLY A 329 27.18 -0.59 -3.77
C GLY A 329 27.57 -1.36 -5.03
N TRP A 330 27.17 -0.84 -6.20
CA TRP A 330 27.43 -1.43 -7.52
C TRP A 330 28.58 -0.77 -8.29
N SER A 331 29.47 -0.04 -7.61
CA SER A 331 30.63 0.57 -8.27
C SER A 331 31.88 0.52 -7.41
N GLY A 332 32.82 -0.34 -7.82
CA GLY A 332 34.20 -0.29 -7.37
C GLY A 332 34.96 0.78 -8.14
N GLN A 333 35.22 1.94 -7.52
CA GLN A 333 36.24 2.85 -8.06
C GLN A 333 37.62 2.32 -7.64
N VAL A 334 38.39 1.84 -8.60
CA VAL A 334 39.66 1.16 -8.35
C VAL A 334 40.84 2.05 -8.74
N GLY A 335 41.74 2.26 -7.79
CA GLY A 335 43.05 2.86 -8.03
C GLY A 335 44.08 1.77 -8.35
N TYR A 336 44.98 2.08 -9.27
CA TYR A 336 46.11 1.21 -9.62
C TYR A 336 47.43 1.95 -9.39
N GLY A 337 48.51 1.20 -9.16
CA GLY A 337 49.85 1.75 -9.06
C GLY A 337 50.84 0.72 -8.54
N SER A 338 52.12 1.07 -8.58
CA SER A 338 53.18 0.14 -8.20
C SER A 338 53.13 -0.15 -6.70
N ARG A 339 52.95 -1.43 -6.35
CA ARG A 339 53.04 -1.93 -4.98
C ARG A 339 53.85 -3.23 -4.95
N PRO A 340 54.61 -3.49 -3.86
CA PRO A 340 55.22 -4.79 -3.65
C PRO A 340 54.15 -5.88 -3.74
N CYS A 341 54.44 -6.91 -4.53
CA CYS A 341 53.76 -8.19 -4.48
C CYS A 341 54.75 -9.37 -4.60
N ASP A 342 56.04 -9.12 -4.48
CA ASP A 342 57.08 -10.15 -4.48
C ASP A 342 57.08 -10.92 -3.15
N ALA A 343 57.64 -12.13 -3.15
CA ALA A 343 57.68 -13.02 -1.98
C ALA A 343 58.09 -12.27 -0.68
N PRO A 344 57.33 -12.42 0.42
CA PRO A 344 56.30 -13.45 0.67
C PRO A 344 54.89 -13.08 0.19
N GLN A 345 54.73 -12.00 -0.57
CA GLN A 345 53.46 -11.67 -1.25
C GLN A 345 53.34 -12.43 -2.57
N GLY A 346 52.16 -12.34 -3.17
CA GLY A 346 51.93 -12.81 -4.55
C GLY A 346 50.82 -12.03 -5.23
N LYS A 347 50.88 -11.97 -6.56
CA LYS A 347 49.94 -11.24 -7.39
C LYS A 347 48.64 -12.06 -7.54
N LEU A 348 47.50 -11.39 -7.51
CA LEU A 348 46.18 -12.02 -7.61
C LEU A 348 45.34 -11.43 -8.73
N PHE A 349 44.42 -12.24 -9.26
CA PHE A 349 43.40 -11.81 -10.22
C PHE A 349 42.03 -12.40 -9.88
N GLY A 350 40.95 -11.76 -10.34
CA GLY A 350 39.59 -12.28 -10.19
C GLY A 350 39.31 -13.48 -11.09
N CYS A 351 38.63 -14.48 -10.58
CA CYS A 351 38.31 -15.73 -11.28
C CYS A 351 36.99 -16.31 -10.75
N ALA A 352 36.38 -17.25 -11.48
CA ALA A 352 35.15 -17.95 -11.06
C ALA A 352 35.25 -19.48 -11.29
N GLY A 353 36.45 -20.03 -11.13
CA GLY A 353 36.78 -21.45 -11.28
C GLY A 353 38.05 -21.77 -10.49
N TYR A 354 38.75 -22.86 -10.80
CA TYR A 354 39.94 -23.32 -10.06
C TYR A 354 39.59 -23.86 -8.66
N ASP A 355 39.82 -23.09 -7.60
CA ASP A 355 39.60 -23.51 -6.21
C ASP A 355 38.11 -23.57 -5.85
N GLU A 356 37.28 -22.71 -6.47
CA GLU A 356 35.84 -22.66 -6.24
C GLU A 356 35.06 -22.10 -7.44
N ASN A 357 33.75 -22.40 -7.51
CA ASN A 357 32.88 -22.01 -8.61
C ASN A 357 32.12 -20.68 -8.38
N VAL A 358 32.57 -19.90 -7.39
CA VAL A 358 32.08 -18.54 -7.10
C VAL A 358 33.17 -17.55 -7.47
N TRP A 359 32.82 -16.27 -7.71
CA TRP A 359 33.85 -15.27 -7.99
C TRP A 359 34.76 -15.09 -6.75
N HIS A 360 36.08 -15.09 -6.93
CA HIS A 360 37.07 -14.91 -5.86
C HIS A 360 38.42 -14.47 -6.46
N TRP A 361 39.41 -14.21 -5.59
CA TRP A 361 40.78 -13.94 -5.99
C TRP A 361 41.60 -15.24 -6.11
N CYS A 362 42.20 -15.43 -7.28
CA CYS A 362 43.09 -16.54 -7.61
C CYS A 362 44.55 -16.10 -7.67
N ASP A 363 45.47 -17.06 -7.47
CA ASP A 363 46.90 -16.89 -7.76
C ASP A 363 47.11 -16.60 -9.26
N TRP A 364 47.79 -15.51 -9.58
CA TRP A 364 48.10 -15.09 -10.95
C TRP A 364 48.78 -16.15 -11.81
N GLN A 365 49.61 -17.02 -11.23
CA GLN A 365 50.44 -17.92 -12.02
C GLN A 365 49.68 -19.15 -12.52
N ASP A 366 48.82 -19.74 -11.70
CA ASP A 366 48.17 -21.02 -11.99
C ASP A 366 46.67 -21.07 -11.63
N GLY A 367 46.16 -20.04 -10.96
CA GLY A 367 44.78 -19.95 -10.52
C GLY A 367 44.48 -20.64 -9.19
N PHE A 368 45.42 -21.38 -8.58
CA PHE A 368 45.18 -22.19 -7.39
C PHE A 368 45.95 -21.67 -6.18
N TRP A 369 45.23 -21.37 -5.11
CA TRP A 369 45.80 -20.78 -3.91
C TRP A 369 45.21 -21.34 -2.60
N LEU A 370 44.05 -22.00 -2.64
CA LEU A 370 43.40 -22.58 -1.46
C LEU A 370 44.39 -23.47 -0.66
N ASN A 371 44.82 -22.95 0.51
CA ASN A 371 45.79 -23.59 1.41
C ASN A 371 47.18 -23.88 0.78
N GLN A 372 47.60 -23.10 -0.22
CA GLN A 372 48.89 -23.22 -0.92
C GLN A 372 49.65 -21.89 -0.91
N GLN A 373 50.97 -21.92 -1.09
CA GLN A 373 51.75 -20.68 -1.20
C GLN A 373 51.42 -19.97 -2.52
N LEU A 374 51.57 -18.64 -2.52
CA LEU A 374 51.43 -17.85 -3.73
C LEU A 374 52.67 -18.00 -4.61
N ASN A 375 52.42 -18.24 -5.88
CA ASN A 375 53.42 -18.41 -6.90
C ASN A 375 53.73 -17.03 -7.54
N PHE A 376 55.02 -16.77 -7.73
CA PHE A 376 55.50 -15.43 -8.07
C PHE A 376 55.45 -15.15 -9.58
N TRP A 377 54.77 -14.07 -9.98
CA TRP A 377 54.80 -13.55 -11.34
C TRP A 377 54.91 -12.02 -11.34
N GLN A 378 55.93 -11.48 -12.02
CA GLN A 378 56.13 -10.05 -12.38
C GLN A 378 55.31 -9.03 -11.57
N CYS A 379 55.93 -8.49 -10.52
CA CYS A 379 55.35 -7.54 -9.59
C CYS A 379 55.91 -6.12 -9.73
N ASN A 380 55.21 -5.16 -9.13
CA ASN A 380 55.50 -3.72 -9.17
C ASN A 380 55.39 -3.12 -10.57
N ASP A 381 54.55 -3.68 -11.43
CA ASP A 381 54.36 -3.24 -12.81
C ASP A 381 53.34 -2.10 -12.94
N GLY A 382 52.74 -1.68 -11.83
CA GLY A 382 51.74 -0.61 -11.80
C GLY A 382 50.31 -1.10 -11.97
N ALA A 383 50.11 -2.41 -12.16
CA ALA A 383 48.79 -3.02 -12.22
C ALA A 383 48.24 -3.37 -10.83
N GLU A 384 49.03 -3.27 -9.75
CA GLU A 384 48.56 -3.59 -8.41
C GLU A 384 47.47 -2.60 -7.96
N ILE A 385 46.42 -3.13 -7.34
CA ILE A 385 45.31 -2.33 -6.84
C ILE A 385 45.80 -1.55 -5.61
N THR A 386 45.79 -0.23 -5.69
CA THR A 386 46.19 0.70 -4.60
C THR A 386 45.00 1.19 -3.80
N SER A 387 43.80 1.14 -4.35
CA SER A 387 42.58 1.39 -3.62
C SER A 387 41.37 0.75 -4.28
N ILE A 388 40.37 0.42 -3.49
CA ILE A 388 39.02 0.17 -3.97
C ILE A 388 38.04 0.96 -3.12
N THR A 389 37.16 1.71 -3.76
CA THR A 389 36.04 2.39 -3.10
C THR A 389 34.75 1.71 -3.52
N CYS A 390 34.01 1.20 -2.54
CA CYS A 390 32.67 0.65 -2.73
C CYS A 390 31.66 1.72 -2.35
N LEU A 391 30.86 2.19 -3.32
CA LEU A 391 30.02 3.39 -3.16
C LEU A 391 28.58 3.11 -2.74
#